data_AF-A0AA35ZF68-F1
#
_entry.id   AF-A0AA35ZF68-F1
#
_cell.length_a   1.000
_cell.length_b   1.000
_cell.length_c   1.000
_cell.angle_alpha   90.00
_cell.angle_beta   90.00
_cell.angle_gamma   90.00
#
_symmetry.space_group_name_H-M   'P 1'
#
loop_
_entity.id
_entity.type
_entity.pdbx_description
1 polymer ?
#
loop_
_entity_poly.entity_id
_entity_poly.type
_entity_poly.pdbx_seq_one_letter_code
_entity_poly.pdbx_strand_id
1 'polypeptide(L)'
;MTNISDLIGGIRGPLQVRILRKWKHDVRHYETWYLGVNKFGDAIQILGQRTNQSYIESVLNVLECYTISDYSCPKLDKYQKFLENDFYIDIGLMYVIQHIPDTIAIPKTWFRFLTKTNLIELEETPPYYPDYIGVLSKIRDCTKVGGESYVLLILTDESEIAINLWKDCIGNPQNFNRASLHPPPATTVVAVTNLKSSISNGALHHGSSHATHIYVNPDIPETTSLINL
;
A
#
# COMPACT_ATOMS: atom_id res chain seq x y z
N MET A 1 2.36 -18.45 18.46
CA MET A 1 2.33 -17.07 17.93
C MET A 1 1.50 -17.11 16.66
N THR A 2 0.43 -16.31 16.58
CA THR A 2 -0.58 -16.40 15.51
C THR A 2 0.03 -15.98 14.16
N ASN A 3 -0.27 -16.70 13.07
CA ASN A 3 0.04 -16.25 11.72
C ASN A 3 -1.14 -15.43 11.14
N ILE A 4 -0.85 -14.45 10.29
CA ILE A 4 -1.87 -13.64 9.61
C ILE A 4 -2.70 -14.49 8.66
N SER A 5 -2.09 -15.46 7.96
CA SER A 5 -2.80 -16.42 7.09
C SER A 5 -3.90 -17.21 7.81
N ASP A 6 -3.74 -17.43 9.11
CA ASP A 6 -4.62 -18.26 9.93
C ASP A 6 -5.76 -17.45 10.57
N LEU A 7 -5.77 -16.13 10.33
CA LEU A 7 -6.78 -15.24 10.86
C LEU A 7 -8.10 -15.43 10.13
N ILE A 8 -8.99 -16.23 10.73
CA ILE A 8 -10.43 -16.27 10.41
C ILE A 8 -11.20 -15.39 11.40
N GLY A 9 -12.50 -15.13 11.18
CA GLY A 9 -13.30 -14.24 12.05
C GLY A 9 -13.33 -14.60 13.54
N GLY A 10 -13.23 -13.60 14.43
CA GLY A 10 -13.31 -13.74 15.89
C GLY A 10 -12.16 -13.08 16.67
N ILE A 11 -12.08 -13.35 17.98
CA ILE A 11 -10.98 -12.92 18.86
C ILE A 11 -9.78 -13.86 18.66
N ARG A 12 -8.56 -13.31 18.61
CA ARG A 12 -7.34 -14.04 18.27
C ARG A 12 -6.22 -13.81 19.29
N GLY A 13 -5.29 -14.76 19.33
CA GLY A 13 -4.10 -14.64 20.17
C GLY A 13 -3.15 -13.54 19.66
N PRO A 14 -2.18 -13.10 20.48
CA PRO A 14 -1.29 -11.99 20.16
C PRO A 14 -0.60 -12.13 18.80
N LEU A 15 -0.56 -11.02 18.05
CA LEU A 15 0.08 -10.92 16.75
C LEU A 15 1.23 -9.92 16.81
N GLN A 16 2.40 -10.32 16.30
CA GLN A 16 3.53 -9.43 16.13
C GLN A 16 3.59 -8.90 14.69
N VAL A 17 3.62 -7.58 14.55
CA VAL A 17 3.65 -6.91 13.25
C VAL A 17 4.63 -5.75 13.23
N ARG A 18 5.19 -5.43 12.06
CA ARG A 18 5.71 -4.11 11.73
C ARG A 18 4.65 -3.33 10.95
N ILE A 19 4.44 -2.08 11.31
CA ILE A 19 3.58 -1.18 10.53
C ILE A 19 4.41 -0.62 9.38
N LEU A 20 4.03 -0.89 8.13
CA LEU A 20 4.80 -0.43 6.97
C LEU A 20 4.25 0.85 6.35
N ARG A 21 2.94 1.04 6.39
CA ARG A 21 2.25 2.16 5.74
C ARG A 21 1.02 2.54 6.54
N LYS A 22 0.57 3.79 6.37
CA LYS A 22 -0.72 4.27 6.87
C LYS A 22 -1.38 5.19 5.85
N TRP A 23 -2.72 5.17 5.80
CA TRP A 23 -3.50 6.04 4.94
C TRP A 23 -4.84 6.41 5.56
N LYS A 24 -5.43 7.49 5.04
CA LYS A 24 -6.80 7.92 5.35
C LYS A 24 -7.58 8.01 4.06
N HIS A 25 -8.87 7.75 4.13
CA HIS A 25 -9.76 7.94 2.98
C HIS A 25 -10.40 9.33 3.05
N ASP A 26 -10.47 10.04 1.93
CA ASP A 26 -11.01 11.41 1.89
C ASP A 26 -12.51 11.54 2.20
N VAL A 27 -13.27 10.45 2.27
CA VAL A 27 -14.69 10.49 2.66
C VAL A 27 -14.94 9.86 4.03
N ARG A 28 -13.98 9.06 4.52
CA ARG A 28 -14.05 8.38 5.82
C ARG A 28 -13.02 9.00 6.76
N HIS A 29 -13.22 10.28 7.07
CA HIS A 29 -12.25 11.08 7.84
C HIS A 29 -11.94 10.54 9.24
N TYR A 30 -12.85 9.74 9.81
CA TYR A 30 -12.73 9.13 11.13
C TYR A 30 -12.11 7.72 11.11
N GLU A 31 -11.49 7.34 9.99
CA GLU A 31 -10.78 6.08 9.83
C GLU A 31 -9.32 6.33 9.45
N THR A 32 -8.42 5.60 10.10
CA THR A 32 -7.02 5.52 9.69
C THR A 32 -6.66 4.07 9.53
N TRP A 33 -6.20 3.74 8.33
CA TRP A 33 -5.82 2.40 7.92
C TRP A 33 -4.32 2.24 7.96
N TYR A 34 -3.86 1.05 8.29
CA TYR A 34 -2.45 0.69 8.34
C TYR A 34 -2.21 -0.64 7.64
N LEU A 35 -1.01 -0.79 7.10
CA LEU A 35 -0.48 -2.06 6.62
C LEU A 35 0.44 -2.66 7.69
N GLY A 36 0.04 -3.78 8.28
CA GLY A 36 0.87 -4.57 9.19
C GLY A 36 1.44 -5.79 8.49
N VAL A 37 2.71 -6.11 8.74
CA VAL A 37 3.37 -7.32 8.20
C VAL A 37 3.99 -8.11 9.34
N ASN A 38 3.85 -9.43 9.33
CA ASN A 38 4.42 -10.29 10.36
C ASN A 38 5.74 -10.94 9.89
N LYS A 39 6.34 -11.73 10.79
CA LYS A 39 7.60 -12.45 10.53
C LYS A 39 7.52 -13.53 9.44
N PHE A 40 6.32 -13.91 9.03
CA PHE A 40 6.10 -14.91 7.97
C PHE A 40 5.96 -14.27 6.59
N GLY A 41 6.00 -12.93 6.51
CA GLY A 41 5.81 -12.20 5.25
C GLY A 41 4.34 -12.02 4.86
N ASP A 42 3.41 -12.39 5.74
CA ASP A 42 1.99 -12.13 5.53
C ASP A 42 1.63 -10.71 5.94
N ALA A 43 0.69 -10.10 5.22
CA ALA A 43 0.24 -8.74 5.46
C ALA A 43 -1.26 -8.67 5.78
N ILE A 44 -1.62 -7.69 6.60
CA ILE A 44 -2.99 -7.43 7.02
C ILE A 44 -3.28 -5.94 7.11
N GLN A 45 -4.53 -5.58 6.84
CA GLN A 45 -5.03 -4.23 7.08
C GLN A 45 -5.41 -4.07 8.55
N ILE A 46 -5.06 -2.94 9.14
CA ILE A 46 -5.43 -2.60 10.52
C ILE A 46 -6.21 -1.29 10.48
N LEU A 47 -7.37 -1.24 11.14
CA LEU A 47 -8.24 -0.07 11.20
C LEU A 47 -8.20 0.54 12.61
N GLY A 48 -7.80 1.80 12.71
CA GLY A 48 -8.10 2.66 13.85
C GLY A 48 -9.32 3.53 13.55
N GLN A 49 -10.40 3.39 14.30
CA GLN A 49 -11.69 4.05 14.01
C GLN A 49 -12.20 5.03 15.08
N ARG A 50 -13.01 6.00 14.62
CA ARG A 50 -13.91 6.88 15.38
C ARG A 50 -13.22 7.61 16.53
N THR A 51 -13.71 7.41 17.76
CA THR A 51 -13.27 8.10 18.97
C THR A 51 -11.82 7.80 19.34
N ASN A 52 -11.24 6.73 18.78
CA ASN A 52 -9.93 6.22 19.16
C ASN A 52 -8.87 6.57 18.12
N GLN A 53 -9.25 7.14 16.97
CA GLN A 53 -8.37 7.41 15.84
C GLN A 53 -7.11 8.19 16.26
N SER A 54 -7.26 9.27 17.03
CA SER A 54 -6.13 10.09 17.48
C SER A 54 -5.18 9.34 18.41
N TYR A 55 -5.72 8.51 19.32
CA TYR A 55 -4.90 7.68 20.20
C TYR A 55 -4.13 6.63 19.40
N ILE A 56 -4.79 5.92 18.48
CA ILE A 56 -4.15 4.91 17.64
C ILE A 56 -3.06 5.55 16.78
N GLU A 57 -3.30 6.73 16.21
CA GLU A 57 -2.30 7.49 15.45
C GLU A 57 -1.09 7.92 16.29
N SER A 58 -1.27 8.14 17.60
CA SER A 58 -0.15 8.48 18.50
C SER A 58 0.66 7.27 18.95
N VAL A 59 0.11 6.06 18.84
CA VAL A 59 0.74 4.82 19.33
C VAL A 59 1.31 3.96 18.20
N LEU A 60 0.63 3.89 17.05
CA LEU A 60 1.08 3.10 15.90
C LEU A 60 1.85 3.96 14.90
N ASN A 61 3.17 3.94 15.04
CA ASN A 61 4.11 4.59 14.14
C ASN A 61 4.50 3.68 12.99
N VAL A 62 4.75 4.29 11.85
CA VAL A 62 5.25 3.60 10.65
C VAL A 62 6.72 3.21 10.88
N LEU A 63 7.08 2.03 10.37
CA LEU A 63 8.33 1.28 10.53
C LEU A 63 8.63 0.71 11.92
N GLU A 64 7.75 0.91 12.90
CA GLU A 64 7.89 0.33 14.24
C GLU A 64 7.19 -1.03 14.36
N CYS A 65 7.63 -1.84 15.34
CA CYS A 65 7.12 -3.17 15.61
C CYS A 65 6.25 -3.19 16.87
N TYR A 66 5.17 -3.97 16.83
CA TYR A 66 4.23 -4.09 17.93
C TYR A 66 3.77 -5.53 18.14
N THR A 67 3.41 -5.86 19.37
CA THR A 67 2.51 -6.96 19.70
C THR A 67 1.11 -6.38 19.88
N ILE A 68 0.15 -6.85 19.09
CA ILE A 68 -1.27 -6.47 19.16
C ILE A 68 -2.04 -7.67 19.70
N SER A 69 -2.82 -7.48 20.77
CA SER A 69 -3.61 -8.53 21.41
C SER A 69 -5.05 -8.08 21.63
N ASP A 70 -5.92 -9.05 21.92
CA ASP A 70 -7.36 -8.86 22.19
C ASP A 70 -8.14 -8.22 21.04
N TYR A 71 -7.58 -8.23 19.84
CA TYR A 71 -8.16 -7.64 18.64
C TYR A 71 -9.31 -8.45 18.08
N SER A 72 -10.23 -7.73 17.41
CA SER A 72 -11.28 -8.33 16.59
C SER A 72 -10.82 -8.43 15.15
N CYS A 73 -11.22 -9.53 14.49
CA CYS A 73 -10.87 -9.80 13.10
C CYS A 73 -12.12 -9.89 12.19
N PRO A 74 -12.86 -8.80 11.97
CA PRO A 74 -14.02 -8.77 11.06
C PRO A 74 -13.63 -8.95 9.58
N LYS A 75 -14.63 -9.32 8.76
CA LYS A 75 -14.48 -9.42 7.30
C LYS A 75 -14.54 -8.03 6.66
N LEU A 76 -13.69 -7.78 5.66
CA LEU A 76 -13.68 -6.56 4.85
C LEU A 76 -14.87 -6.51 3.89
N ASP A 77 -15.39 -5.31 3.67
CA ASP A 77 -16.21 -5.03 2.50
C ASP A 77 -15.32 -4.86 1.25
N LYS A 78 -15.92 -5.05 0.07
CA LYS A 78 -15.18 -4.99 -1.20
C LYS A 78 -14.62 -3.60 -1.54
N TYR A 79 -15.12 -2.54 -0.92
CA TYR A 79 -14.70 -1.16 -1.18
C TYR A 79 -13.52 -0.73 -0.28
N GLN A 80 -13.24 -1.48 0.78
CA GLN A 80 -12.16 -1.24 1.73
C GLN A 80 -11.02 -2.26 1.64
N LYS A 81 -11.10 -3.18 0.68
CA LYS A 81 -10.15 -4.26 0.51
C LYS A 81 -8.99 -3.85 -0.41
N PHE A 82 -7.89 -3.38 0.17
CA PHE A 82 -6.65 -3.07 -0.56
C PHE A 82 -5.70 -4.26 -0.64
N LEU A 83 -5.81 -5.24 0.27
CA LEU A 83 -4.99 -6.46 0.31
C LEU A 83 -5.81 -7.70 -0.03
N GLU A 84 -5.14 -8.79 -0.42
CA GLU A 84 -5.77 -10.09 -0.70
C GLU A 84 -6.56 -10.66 0.49
N ASN A 85 -6.12 -10.39 1.71
CA ASN A 85 -6.75 -10.90 2.93
C ASN A 85 -8.19 -10.39 3.05
N ASP A 86 -9.12 -11.31 3.29
CA ASP A 86 -10.55 -11.02 3.47
C ASP A 86 -10.86 -10.39 4.83
N PHE A 87 -9.93 -10.45 5.78
CA PHE A 87 -10.11 -9.96 7.14
C PHE A 87 -9.17 -8.80 7.45
N TYR A 88 -9.57 -7.97 8.41
CA TYR A 88 -8.76 -6.88 8.94
C TYR A 88 -8.76 -6.89 10.46
N ILE A 89 -7.75 -6.26 11.05
CA ILE A 89 -7.67 -6.06 12.49
C ILE A 89 -8.37 -4.75 12.83
N ASP A 90 -9.40 -4.81 13.66
CA ASP A 90 -10.04 -3.62 14.22
C ASP A 90 -9.48 -3.34 15.61
N ILE A 91 -8.92 -2.14 15.80
CA ILE A 91 -8.28 -1.70 17.05
C ILE A 91 -8.92 -0.43 17.60
N GLY A 92 -8.94 -0.33 18.93
CA GLY A 92 -9.55 0.74 19.72
C GLY A 92 -8.94 0.85 21.12
N LEU A 93 -9.65 1.44 22.08
CA LEU A 93 -9.11 1.69 23.43
C LEU A 93 -8.96 0.46 24.31
N MET A 94 -9.75 -0.60 24.09
CA MET A 94 -9.73 -1.80 24.94
C MET A 94 -8.65 -2.81 24.55
N TYR A 95 -7.87 -2.51 23.51
CA TYR A 95 -6.93 -3.44 22.89
C TYR A 95 -5.52 -3.18 23.38
N VAL A 96 -4.72 -4.25 23.50
CA VAL A 96 -3.35 -4.14 24.00
C VAL A 96 -2.40 -3.97 22.83
N ILE A 97 -1.82 -2.78 22.72
CA ILE A 97 -0.77 -2.44 21.74
C ILE A 97 0.53 -2.22 22.52
N GLN A 98 1.49 -3.12 22.33
CA GLN A 98 2.78 -3.06 23.00
C GLN A 98 3.88 -2.90 21.96
N HIS A 99 4.59 -1.78 22.00
CA HIS A 99 5.80 -1.59 21.19
C HIS A 99 6.84 -2.66 21.55
N ILE A 100 7.49 -3.23 20.54
CA ILE A 100 8.59 -4.19 20.69
C ILE A 100 9.83 -3.70 19.95
N PRO A 101 11.05 -4.10 20.36
CA PRO A 101 12.27 -3.69 19.68
C PRO A 101 12.28 -4.01 18.17
N ASP A 102 12.95 -3.16 17.38
CA ASP A 102 13.17 -3.42 15.95
C ASP A 102 13.86 -4.79 15.77
N THR A 103 13.44 -5.53 14.76
CA THR A 103 13.93 -6.89 14.51
C THR A 103 14.07 -7.18 13.02
N ILE A 104 15.15 -7.86 12.64
CA ILE A 104 15.35 -8.34 11.27
C ILE A 104 14.37 -9.45 10.90
N ALA A 105 13.72 -10.08 11.88
CA ALA A 105 12.81 -11.20 11.66
C ALA A 105 11.47 -10.80 11.03
N ILE A 106 11.09 -9.52 11.13
CA ILE A 106 9.91 -8.98 10.46
C ILE A 106 10.41 -8.17 9.25
N PRO A 107 9.80 -8.27 8.05
CA PRO A 107 10.21 -7.52 6.86
C PRO A 107 10.02 -6.00 6.97
N LYS A 108 10.92 -5.20 6.39
CA LYS A 108 10.83 -3.72 6.33
C LYS A 108 10.08 -3.21 5.10
N THR A 109 9.81 -4.10 4.16
CA THR A 109 9.07 -3.85 2.93
C THR A 109 8.13 -5.03 2.68
N TRP A 110 7.08 -4.79 1.90
CA TRP A 110 6.15 -5.83 1.48
C TRP A 110 5.46 -5.40 0.20
N PHE A 111 5.46 -6.30 -0.78
CA PHE A 111 4.92 -6.06 -2.11
C PHE A 111 4.21 -7.30 -2.64
N ARG A 112 3.21 -7.07 -3.49
CA ARG A 112 2.55 -8.08 -4.32
C ARG A 112 2.51 -7.59 -5.76
N PHE A 113 3.66 -7.67 -6.42
CA PHE A 113 3.80 -7.23 -7.80
C PHE A 113 3.05 -8.14 -8.76
N LEU A 114 2.35 -7.52 -9.71
CA LEU A 114 1.79 -8.19 -10.88
C LEU A 114 2.47 -7.69 -12.15
N THR A 115 2.56 -8.57 -13.15
CA THR A 115 2.96 -8.18 -14.51
C THR A 115 1.86 -7.32 -15.14
N LYS A 116 2.18 -6.58 -16.21
CA LYS A 116 1.18 -5.81 -16.96
C LYS A 116 0.03 -6.69 -17.46
N THR A 117 0.33 -7.88 -17.96
CA THR A 117 -0.68 -8.84 -18.44
C THR A 117 -1.65 -9.20 -17.32
N ASN A 118 -1.13 -9.55 -16.13
CA ASN A 118 -1.96 -9.89 -14.98
C ASN A 118 -2.79 -8.68 -14.49
N LEU A 119 -2.25 -7.46 -14.57
CA LEU A 119 -3.01 -6.24 -14.25
C LEU A 119 -4.19 -6.02 -15.20
N ILE A 120 -4.04 -6.35 -16.48
CA ILE A 120 -5.11 -6.24 -17.48
C ILE A 120 -6.19 -7.29 -17.23
N GLU A 121 -5.80 -8.52 -16.88
CA GLU A 121 -6.72 -9.63 -16.57
C GLU A 121 -7.59 -9.36 -15.35
N LEU A 122 -7.17 -8.49 -14.44
CA LEU A 122 -7.98 -8.07 -13.29
C LEU A 122 -9.10 -7.08 -13.63
N GLU A 123 -9.10 -6.54 -14.85
CA GLU A 123 -10.10 -5.58 -15.35
C GLU A 123 -10.27 -4.34 -14.43
N GLU A 124 -11.48 -3.76 -14.39
CA GLU A 124 -11.78 -2.52 -13.66
C GLU A 124 -11.99 -2.75 -12.15
N THR A 125 -12.46 -3.93 -11.75
CA THR A 125 -12.85 -4.24 -10.37
C THR A 125 -12.03 -5.38 -9.80
N PRO A 126 -10.72 -5.14 -9.53
CA PRO A 126 -9.87 -6.17 -8.97
C PRO A 126 -10.35 -6.51 -7.54
N PRO A 127 -10.18 -7.77 -7.07
CA PRO A 127 -10.60 -8.20 -5.74
C PRO A 127 -9.78 -7.57 -4.60
N TYR A 128 -8.66 -6.93 -4.94
CA TYR A 128 -7.77 -6.13 -4.09
C TYR A 128 -6.96 -5.20 -4.99
N TYR A 129 -6.13 -4.29 -4.43
CA TYR A 129 -5.34 -3.37 -5.26
C TYR A 129 -3.89 -3.87 -5.38
N PRO A 130 -3.45 -4.30 -6.58
CA PRO A 130 -2.14 -4.90 -6.79
C PRO A 130 -1.01 -3.87 -6.79
N ASP A 131 0.23 -4.35 -6.66
CA ASP A 131 1.43 -3.52 -6.81
C ASP A 131 2.05 -3.71 -8.20
N TYR A 132 2.85 -2.74 -8.65
CA TYR A 132 3.65 -2.84 -9.87
C TYR A 132 5.05 -2.28 -9.65
N ILE A 133 6.05 -2.84 -10.33
CA ILE A 133 7.42 -2.36 -10.31
C ILE A 133 7.97 -2.25 -11.73
N GLY A 134 8.77 -1.22 -12.00
CA GLY A 134 9.46 -1.07 -13.27
C GLY A 134 10.47 0.07 -13.25
N VAL A 135 11.29 0.15 -14.29
CA VAL A 135 12.23 1.25 -14.54
C VAL A 135 11.45 2.49 -14.99
N LEU A 136 11.75 3.64 -14.38
CA LEU A 136 11.10 4.91 -14.70
C LEU A 136 11.57 5.43 -16.07
N SER A 137 10.73 5.24 -17.09
CA SER A 137 10.96 5.81 -18.43
C SER A 137 10.61 7.27 -18.51
N LYS A 138 9.48 7.67 -17.90
CA LYS A 138 8.96 9.03 -18.00
C LYS A 138 8.15 9.43 -16.79
N ILE A 139 8.24 10.72 -16.43
CA ILE A 139 7.32 11.36 -15.48
C ILE A 139 6.88 12.70 -16.05
N ARG A 140 5.59 13.03 -15.92
CA ARG A 140 5.03 14.31 -16.37
C ARG A 140 4.03 14.84 -15.35
N ASP A 141 4.14 16.12 -15.04
CA ASP A 141 3.11 16.85 -14.30
C ASP A 141 2.01 17.24 -15.30
N CYS A 142 0.77 16.87 -15.00
CA CYS A 142 -0.38 16.96 -15.90
C CYS A 142 -1.57 17.66 -15.20
N THR A 143 -2.50 18.16 -16.00
CA THR A 143 -3.73 18.80 -15.51
C THR A 143 -4.92 18.28 -16.31
N LYS A 144 -5.95 17.77 -15.64
CA LYS A 144 -7.20 17.36 -16.27
C LYS A 144 -7.97 18.56 -16.81
N VAL A 145 -8.89 18.27 -17.73
CA VAL A 145 -10.00 19.18 -18.05
C VAL A 145 -10.80 19.39 -16.76
N GLY A 146 -10.83 20.63 -16.26
CA GLY A 146 -11.38 20.97 -14.93
C GLY A 146 -10.35 21.42 -13.90
N GLY A 147 -9.05 21.39 -14.22
CA GLY A 147 -7.99 22.02 -13.42
C GLY A 147 -7.37 21.12 -12.34
N GLU A 148 -7.80 19.87 -12.19
CA GLU A 148 -7.20 18.93 -11.25
C GLU A 148 -5.82 18.47 -11.73
N SER A 149 -4.78 18.72 -10.93
CA SER A 149 -3.42 18.26 -11.20
C SER A 149 -3.21 16.79 -10.87
N TYR A 150 -2.41 16.11 -11.68
CA TYR A 150 -1.97 14.74 -11.45
C TYR A 150 -0.57 14.53 -12.03
N VAL A 151 0.12 13.48 -11.59
CA VAL A 151 1.43 13.09 -12.14
C VAL A 151 1.27 11.81 -12.94
N LEU A 152 1.70 11.81 -14.20
CA LEU A 152 1.78 10.61 -15.02
C LEU A 152 3.16 9.97 -14.87
N LEU A 153 3.21 8.73 -14.40
CA LEU A 153 4.38 7.86 -14.46
C LEU A 153 4.27 6.90 -15.65
N ILE A 154 5.39 6.70 -16.35
CA ILE A 154 5.54 5.61 -17.32
C ILE A 154 6.67 4.73 -16.80
N LEU A 155 6.33 3.49 -16.45
CA LEU A 155 7.25 2.48 -15.93
C LEU A 155 7.42 1.37 -16.97
N THR A 156 8.62 0.82 -17.07
CA THR A 156 8.96 -0.26 -17.99
C THR A 156 9.53 -1.44 -17.24
N ASP A 157 8.92 -2.60 -17.44
CA ASP A 157 9.50 -3.91 -17.15
C ASP A 157 9.60 -4.65 -18.49
N GLU A 158 8.79 -5.69 -18.74
CA GLU A 158 8.66 -6.30 -20.08
C GLU A 158 7.97 -5.36 -21.09
N SER A 159 7.15 -4.43 -20.60
CA SER A 159 6.43 -3.46 -21.42
C SER A 159 6.08 -2.21 -20.63
N GLU A 160 5.82 -1.11 -21.34
CA GLU A 160 5.45 0.16 -20.70
C GLU A 160 4.04 0.11 -20.10
N ILE A 161 3.90 0.64 -18.89
CA ILE A 161 2.61 0.93 -18.26
C ILE A 161 2.53 2.41 -17.86
N ALA A 162 1.37 3.01 -18.09
CA ALA A 162 1.05 4.38 -17.67
C ALA A 162 0.26 4.35 -16.36
N ILE A 163 0.73 5.09 -15.35
CA ILE A 163 0.12 5.17 -14.02
C ILE A 163 -0.13 6.63 -13.66
N ASN A 164 -1.37 6.98 -13.36
CA ASN A 164 -1.76 8.33 -12.93
C ASN A 164 -1.74 8.44 -11.40
N LEU A 165 -0.87 9.28 -10.84
CA LEU A 165 -0.88 9.63 -9.42
C LEU A 165 -1.75 10.86 -9.18
N TRP A 166 -2.82 10.66 -8.43
CA TRP A 166 -3.82 11.67 -8.10
C TRP A 166 -3.43 12.51 -6.88
N LYS A 167 -4.21 13.56 -6.64
CA LYS A 167 -4.00 14.57 -5.59
C LYS A 167 -3.66 13.98 -4.22
N ASP A 168 -4.36 12.92 -3.81
CA ASP A 168 -4.22 12.34 -2.47
C ASP A 168 -2.87 11.62 -2.29
N CYS A 169 -2.31 11.12 -3.38
CA CYS A 169 -0.97 10.57 -3.40
C CYS A 169 0.08 11.68 -3.51
N ILE A 170 -0.03 12.57 -4.50
CA ILE A 170 0.99 13.59 -4.78
C ILE A 170 1.07 14.69 -3.71
N GLY A 171 -0.02 14.92 -2.98
CA GLY A 171 -0.09 15.89 -1.90
C GLY A 171 0.51 15.40 -0.59
N ASN A 172 0.85 14.11 -0.47
CA ASN A 172 1.45 13.54 0.72
C ASN A 172 2.93 13.19 0.47
N PRO A 173 3.89 13.95 1.02
CA PRO A 173 5.32 13.71 0.80
C PRO A 173 5.81 12.38 1.38
N GLN A 174 5.06 11.78 2.30
CA GLN A 174 5.35 10.42 2.79
C GLN A 174 5.00 9.37 1.75
N ASN A 175 3.99 9.59 0.90
CA ASN A 175 3.56 8.63 -0.12
C ASN A 175 4.27 8.86 -1.45
N PHE A 176 4.62 10.10 -1.77
CA PHE A 176 5.22 10.48 -3.03
C PHE A 176 6.20 11.64 -2.84
N ASN A 177 7.46 11.38 -3.16
CA ASN A 177 8.48 12.42 -3.23
C ASN A 177 8.89 12.65 -4.69
N ARG A 178 8.29 13.66 -5.34
CA ARG A 178 8.61 14.05 -6.73
C ARG A 178 10.09 14.27 -6.97
N ALA A 179 10.81 14.81 -5.98
CA ALA A 179 12.23 15.13 -6.07
C ALA A 179 13.12 13.89 -5.95
N SER A 180 12.59 12.72 -5.56
CA SER A 180 13.34 11.46 -5.61
C SER A 180 13.31 10.81 -7.00
N LEU A 181 12.37 11.23 -7.87
CA LEU A 181 12.14 10.66 -9.19
C LEU A 181 12.91 11.46 -10.25
N HIS A 182 14.05 10.92 -10.64
CA HIS A 182 14.91 11.50 -11.65
C HIS A 182 14.91 10.61 -12.90
N PRO A 183 14.09 10.92 -13.92
CA PRO A 183 14.36 10.43 -15.27
C PRO A 183 15.44 11.31 -15.95
N PRO A 184 16.26 10.78 -16.86
CA PRO A 184 16.63 9.38 -17.05
C PRO A 184 17.87 9.07 -16.18
N PRO A 185 17.89 7.94 -15.48
CA PRO A 185 18.79 6.87 -15.91
C PRO A 185 18.13 5.49 -15.84
N ALA A 186 18.70 4.51 -16.54
CA ALA A 186 18.35 3.08 -16.45
C ALA A 186 18.39 2.50 -15.02
N THR A 187 18.70 3.30 -14.00
CA THR A 187 18.86 2.92 -12.60
C THR A 187 17.70 3.34 -11.70
N THR A 188 16.76 4.18 -12.16
CA THR A 188 15.60 4.57 -11.31
C THR A 188 14.50 3.52 -11.44
N VAL A 189 14.47 2.57 -10.52
CA VAL A 189 13.37 1.62 -10.36
C VAL A 189 12.32 2.20 -9.42
N VAL A 190 11.06 2.05 -9.78
CA VAL A 190 9.92 2.55 -9.01
C VAL A 190 8.98 1.39 -8.73
N ALA A 191 8.66 1.17 -7.45
CA ALA A 191 7.56 0.32 -7.03
C ALA A 191 6.36 1.19 -6.62
N VAL A 192 5.21 0.91 -7.21
CA VAL A 192 3.94 1.59 -6.95
C VAL A 192 2.99 0.60 -6.30
N THR A 193 2.51 0.93 -5.10
CA THR A 193 1.62 0.04 -4.36
C THR A 193 0.14 0.36 -4.56
N ASN A 194 -0.71 -0.66 -4.40
CA ASN A 194 -2.17 -0.54 -4.37
C ASN A 194 -2.75 0.29 -5.53
N LEU A 195 -2.42 -0.13 -6.75
CA LEU A 195 -2.96 0.44 -7.98
C LEU A 195 -4.47 0.21 -8.08
N LYS A 196 -5.17 1.29 -8.39
CA LYS A 196 -6.59 1.27 -8.71
C LYS A 196 -6.77 1.23 -10.23
N SER A 197 -7.52 0.25 -10.70
CA SER A 197 -7.98 0.19 -12.09
C SER A 197 -9.23 1.05 -12.30
N SER A 198 -9.36 1.60 -13.50
CA SER A 198 -10.54 2.36 -13.94
C SER A 198 -10.66 2.31 -15.45
N ILE A 199 -11.89 2.35 -15.97
CA ILE A 199 -12.12 2.48 -17.42
C ILE A 199 -12.42 3.94 -17.75
N SER A 200 -11.70 4.50 -18.70
CA SER A 200 -12.02 5.81 -19.28
C SER A 200 -11.81 5.79 -20.78
N ASN A 201 -12.78 6.33 -21.53
CA ASN A 201 -12.85 6.28 -22.99
C ASN A 201 -12.68 4.86 -23.57
N GLY A 202 -13.21 3.84 -22.88
CA GLY A 202 -13.13 2.44 -23.31
C GLY A 202 -11.76 1.77 -23.13
N ALA A 203 -10.79 2.47 -22.54
CA ALA A 203 -9.47 1.92 -22.22
C ALA A 203 -9.31 1.72 -20.71
N LEU A 204 -8.59 0.67 -20.32
CA LEU A 204 -8.19 0.44 -18.93
C LEU A 204 -7.04 1.37 -18.56
N HIS A 205 -7.16 2.03 -17.43
CA HIS A 205 -6.14 2.90 -16.84
C HIS A 205 -5.85 2.49 -15.42
N HIS A 206 -4.59 2.65 -15.02
CA HIS A 206 -4.17 2.46 -13.64
C HIS A 206 -3.84 3.81 -13.00
N GLY A 207 -4.22 3.97 -11.74
CA GLY A 207 -3.88 5.15 -10.98
C GLY A 207 -3.70 4.87 -9.51
N SER A 208 -3.29 5.89 -8.76
CA SER A 208 -3.15 5.78 -7.31
C SER A 208 -4.50 5.60 -6.63
N SER A 209 -4.50 4.86 -5.53
CA SER A 209 -5.56 4.85 -4.53
C SER A 209 -5.15 5.65 -3.29
N HIS A 210 -6.04 5.75 -2.30
CA HIS A 210 -5.71 6.33 -0.98
C HIS A 210 -4.56 5.60 -0.28
N ALA A 211 -4.37 4.30 -0.56
CA ALA A 211 -3.32 3.47 0.04
C ALA A 211 -2.02 3.43 -0.76
N THR A 212 -1.96 4.11 -1.92
CA THR A 212 -0.78 4.09 -2.78
C THR A 212 0.42 4.78 -2.15
N HIS A 213 1.57 4.12 -2.27
CA HIS A 213 2.87 4.61 -1.87
C HIS A 213 3.86 4.34 -3.00
N ILE A 214 4.80 5.26 -3.18
CA ILE A 214 5.81 5.23 -4.25
C ILE A 214 7.18 5.02 -3.61
N TYR A 215 7.77 3.86 -3.86
CA TYR A 215 9.13 3.55 -3.46
C TYR A 215 10.07 3.77 -4.63
N VAL A 216 11.17 4.49 -4.40
CA VAL A 216 12.25 4.67 -5.37
C VAL A 216 13.43 3.82 -4.96
N ASN A 217 13.89 2.97 -5.87
CA ASN A 217 14.95 1.99 -5.69
C ASN A 217 14.80 1.19 -4.38
N PRO A 218 13.64 0.51 -4.16
CA PRO A 218 13.47 -0.29 -2.96
C PRO A 218 14.56 -1.37 -2.89
N ASP A 219 15.09 -1.61 -1.69
CA ASP A 219 16.10 -2.64 -1.43
C ASP A 219 15.45 -4.04 -1.44
N ILE A 220 15.20 -4.54 -2.65
CA ILE A 220 14.57 -5.83 -2.94
C ILE A 220 15.21 -6.46 -4.18
N PRO A 221 15.15 -7.80 -4.33
CA PRO A 221 15.75 -8.51 -5.47
C PRO A 221 15.27 -8.00 -6.84
N GLU A 222 13.98 -7.68 -6.97
CA GLU A 222 13.37 -7.21 -8.21
C GLU A 222 14.00 -5.92 -8.74
N THR A 223 14.40 -5.01 -7.84
CA THR A 223 15.13 -3.79 -8.21
C THR A 223 16.45 -4.13 -8.89
N THR A 224 17.19 -5.09 -8.36
CA THR A 224 18.48 -5.51 -8.93
C THR A 224 18.29 -6.16 -10.30
N SER A 225 17.25 -6.98 -10.45
CA SER A 225 16.93 -7.61 -11.74
C SER A 225 16.61 -6.57 -12.80
N LEU A 226 15.81 -5.55 -12.49
CA LEU A 226 15.39 -4.50 -13.42
C LEU A 226 16.53 -3.57 -13.87
N ILE A 227 17.50 -3.31 -13.00
CA ILE A 227 18.67 -2.47 -13.33
C ILE A 227 19.64 -3.18 -14.27
N ASN A 228 19.65 -4.51 -14.28
CA ASN A 228 20.58 -5.33 -15.07
C ASN A 228 19.99 -5.83 -16.41
N LEU A 229 18.79 -5.36 -16.79
CA LEU A 229 18.19 -5.56 -18.12
C LEU A 229 18.78 -4.58 -19.16
#